data_AF-A0A8T1VV17-F1
#
_entry.id   AF-A0A8T1VV17-F1
#
_cell.length_a   1.000
_cell.length_b   1.000
_cell.length_c   1.000
_cell.angle_alpha   90.00
_cell.angle_beta   90.00
_cell.angle_gamma   90.00
#
_symmetry.space_group_name_H-M   'P 1'
#
loop_
_entity.id
_entity.type
_entity.pdbx_description
1 polymer ?
#
loop_
_entity_poly.entity_id
_entity_poly.type
_entity_poly.pdbx_seq_one_letter_code
_entity_poly.pdbx_strand_id
1 'polypeptide(L)'
;MVMEYCPMGDLRKFLADSGRLLTWRRDKVRMAVGIAQALRYIHERDPPIIHRDLKSKNILLTDTLEAKIIDFGVSRSRTDGFMTAGVGTPYWIAPEILEGKRYTEQADIYSFGVVLSKLDTCKMPFSDVVTAEGKKPKPFQILHWVLDGRLSPAFSEECPRRIRSVGL
;
A
#
# COMPACT_ATOMS: atom_id res chain seq x y z
N MET A 1 14.79 -1.15 19.01
CA MET A 1 14.33 -2.38 18.32
C MET A 1 15.48 -2.85 17.43
N VAL A 2 15.89 -4.10 17.52
CA VAL A 2 16.91 -4.70 16.64
C VAL A 2 16.16 -5.61 15.67
N MET A 3 16.38 -5.43 14.37
CA MET A 3 15.74 -6.21 13.31
C MET A 3 16.79 -6.68 12.30
N GLU A 4 16.45 -7.71 11.54
CA GLU A 4 17.24 -8.15 10.39
C GLU A 4 17.49 -6.99 9.42
N TYR A 5 18.73 -6.88 8.91
CA TYR A 5 19.09 -5.85 7.95
C TYR A 5 18.61 -6.24 6.54
N CYS A 6 17.85 -5.33 5.92
CA CYS A 6 17.33 -5.49 4.55
C CYS A 6 18.08 -4.53 3.61
N PRO A 7 19.07 -5.00 2.83
CA PRO A 7 19.99 -4.14 2.09
C PRO A 7 19.34 -3.36 0.95
N MET A 8 18.22 -3.84 0.39
CA MET A 8 17.51 -3.14 -0.68
C MET A 8 16.59 -2.02 -0.16
N GLY A 9 16.53 -1.84 1.17
CA GLY A 9 15.76 -0.78 1.81
C GLY A 9 14.25 -0.94 1.66
N ASP A 10 13.53 0.17 1.76
CA ASP A 10 12.07 0.18 1.66
C ASP A 10 11.57 0.14 0.20
N LEU A 11 10.46 -0.56 -0.03
CA LEU A 11 9.86 -0.78 -1.34
C LEU A 11 9.54 0.55 -2.06
N ARG A 12 9.22 1.62 -1.33
CA ARG A 12 8.96 2.94 -1.94
C ARG A 12 10.20 3.47 -2.67
N LYS A 13 11.36 3.47 -2.00
CA LYS A 13 12.62 3.93 -2.60
C LYS A 13 13.08 2.97 -3.69
N PHE A 14 13.06 1.67 -3.41
CA PHE A 14 13.48 0.66 -4.37
C PHE A 14 12.72 0.75 -5.71
N LEU A 15 11.39 0.93 -5.68
CA LEU A 15 10.60 1.09 -6.90
C LEU A 15 10.83 2.44 -7.60
N ALA A 16 11.21 3.49 -6.88
CA ALA A 16 11.57 4.76 -7.50
C ALA A 16 12.88 4.65 -8.29
N ASP A 17 13.85 3.91 -7.75
CA ASP A 17 15.19 3.80 -8.33
C ASP A 17 15.27 2.72 -9.41
N SER A 18 14.67 1.55 -9.15
CA SER A 18 14.83 0.34 -9.98
C SER A 18 13.53 -0.19 -10.58
N GLY A 19 12.37 0.39 -10.24
CA GLY A 19 11.07 -0.17 -10.58
C GLY A 19 10.80 -0.35 -12.09
N ARG A 20 11.45 0.45 -12.95
CA ARG A 20 11.33 0.35 -14.42
C ARG A 20 12.05 -0.88 -15.01
N LEU A 21 12.99 -1.46 -14.28
CA LEU A 21 13.74 -2.65 -14.70
C LEU A 21 13.04 -3.95 -14.29
N LEU A 22 12.00 -3.85 -13.45
CA LEU A 22 11.29 -5.00 -12.89
C LEU A 22 10.12 -5.40 -13.76
N THR A 23 9.92 -6.71 -13.90
CA THR A 23 8.76 -7.27 -14.59
C THR A 23 7.84 -8.00 -13.62
N TRP A 24 6.55 -8.08 -13.94
CA TRP A 24 5.61 -8.90 -13.16
C TRP A 24 6.00 -10.36 -13.12
N ARG A 25 6.41 -10.92 -14.28
CA ARG A 25 6.70 -12.34 -14.44
C ARG A 25 7.88 -12.80 -13.58
N ARG A 26 8.91 -11.96 -13.44
CA ARG A 26 10.16 -12.34 -12.77
C ARG A 26 10.23 -11.84 -11.33
N ASP A 27 9.82 -10.60 -11.08
CA ASP A 27 10.23 -9.87 -9.88
C ASP A 27 9.02 -9.48 -9.02
N LYS A 28 8.08 -8.68 -9.57
CA LYS A 28 7.01 -8.05 -8.79
C LYS A 28 6.05 -9.07 -8.18
N VAL A 29 5.81 -10.21 -8.86
CA VAL A 29 4.95 -11.28 -8.34
C VAL A 29 5.51 -11.91 -7.06
N ARG A 30 6.83 -12.03 -6.94
CA ARG A 30 7.48 -12.62 -5.76
C ARG A 30 7.30 -11.72 -4.54
N MET A 31 7.50 -10.41 -4.72
CA MET A 31 7.24 -9.42 -3.69
C MET A 31 5.77 -9.43 -3.26
N ALA A 32 4.83 -9.41 -4.23
CA ALA A 32 3.40 -9.44 -3.96
C ALA A 32 2.97 -10.68 -3.17
N VAL A 33 3.47 -11.86 -3.57
CA VAL A 33 3.20 -13.14 -2.87
C VAL A 33 3.79 -13.12 -1.46
N GLY A 34 5.02 -12.64 -1.27
CA GLY A 34 5.64 -12.54 0.06
C GLY A 34 4.84 -11.62 1.00
N ILE A 35 4.39 -10.48 0.51
CA ILE A 35 3.52 -9.56 1.27
C ILE A 35 2.20 -10.23 1.64
N ALA A 36 1.54 -10.89 0.68
CA ALA A 36 0.28 -11.59 0.92
C ALA A 36 0.43 -12.74 1.93
N GLN A 37 1.53 -13.49 1.87
CA GLN A 37 1.84 -14.55 2.83
C GLN A 37 2.07 -14.00 4.23
N ALA A 38 2.77 -12.87 4.36
CA ALA A 38 2.99 -12.20 5.64
C ALA A 38 1.68 -11.66 6.24
N LEU A 39 0.79 -11.07 5.42
CA LEU A 39 -0.54 -10.64 5.86
C LEU A 39 -1.41 -11.81 6.32
N ARG A 40 -1.48 -12.87 5.52
CA ARG A 40 -2.18 -14.10 5.89
C ARG A 40 -1.67 -14.64 7.23
N TYR A 41 -0.36 -14.68 7.41
CA TYR A 41 0.26 -15.15 8.65
C TYR A 41 -0.23 -14.37 9.87
N ILE A 42 -0.25 -13.03 9.82
CA ILE A 42 -0.69 -12.21 10.96
C ILE A 42 -2.22 -12.25 11.16
N HIS A 43 -3.00 -12.37 10.09
CA HIS A 43 -4.47 -12.48 10.16
C HIS A 43 -4.94 -13.83 10.70
N GLU A 44 -4.16 -14.91 10.48
CA GLU A 44 -4.44 -16.24 11.02
C GLU A 44 -4.01 -16.43 12.50
N ARG A 45 -3.54 -15.37 13.18
CA ARG A 45 -3.26 -15.45 14.63
C ARG A 45 -4.56 -15.54 15.44
N ASP A 46 -4.46 -16.00 16.68
CA ASP A 46 -5.56 -15.98 17.64
C ASP A 46 -5.15 -15.20 18.91
N PRO A 47 -5.67 -13.98 19.13
CA PRO A 47 -6.57 -13.25 18.23
C PRO A 47 -5.85 -12.73 16.97
N PRO A 48 -6.58 -12.45 15.86
CA PRO A 48 -6.00 -11.90 14.64
C PRO A 48 -5.23 -10.60 14.87
N ILE A 49 -4.08 -10.47 14.21
CA ILE A 49 -3.25 -9.26 14.26
C ILE A 49 -3.47 -8.46 12.98
N ILE A 50 -4.02 -7.25 13.12
CA ILE A 50 -4.23 -6.31 12.02
C ILE A 50 -3.03 -5.35 11.95
N HIS A 51 -2.44 -5.17 10.77
CA HIS A 51 -1.25 -4.33 10.57
C HIS A 51 -1.57 -2.83 10.70
N ARG A 52 -2.67 -2.35 10.09
CA ARG A 52 -3.23 -0.98 10.16
C ARG A 52 -2.46 0.15 9.47
N ASP A 53 -1.16 -0.02 9.19
CA ASP A 53 -0.35 0.99 8.49
C ASP A 53 0.39 0.41 7.28
N LEU A 54 -0.24 -0.54 6.55
CA LEU A 54 0.43 -1.20 5.44
C LEU A 54 0.62 -0.20 4.28
N LYS A 55 1.88 0.00 3.89
CA LYS A 55 2.26 0.89 2.79
C LYS A 55 3.64 0.53 2.28
N SER A 56 4.01 1.00 1.10
CA SER A 56 5.31 0.68 0.50
C SER A 56 6.54 1.16 1.32
N LYS A 57 6.37 2.04 2.31
CA LYS A 57 7.45 2.40 3.25
C LYS A 57 7.67 1.36 4.35
N ASN A 58 6.64 0.59 4.68
CA ASN A 58 6.66 -0.41 5.76
C ASN A 58 6.89 -1.82 5.20
N ILE A 59 7.45 -1.89 3.99
CA ILE A 59 7.82 -3.13 3.32
C ILE A 59 9.29 -2.99 2.97
N LEU A 60 10.14 -3.78 3.61
CA LEU A 60 11.57 -3.85 3.31
C LEU A 60 11.85 -5.00 2.34
N LEU A 61 12.96 -4.88 1.61
CA LEU A 61 13.42 -5.89 0.66
C LEU A 61 14.79 -6.45 1.05
N THR A 62 14.90 -7.77 1.06
CA THR A 62 16.18 -8.47 1.18
C THR A 62 17.03 -8.30 -0.08
N ASP A 63 18.27 -8.79 -0.05
CA ASP A 63 19.14 -8.91 -1.23
C ASP A 63 18.54 -9.79 -2.34
N THR A 64 17.72 -10.77 -1.98
CA THR A 64 16.98 -11.66 -2.90
C THR A 64 15.63 -11.11 -3.35
N LEU A 65 15.30 -9.85 -3.01
CA LEU A 65 14.01 -9.20 -3.27
C LEU A 65 12.80 -9.86 -2.57
N GLU A 66 13.05 -10.55 -1.45
CA GLU A 66 11.98 -11.01 -0.58
C GLU A 66 11.43 -9.85 0.26
N ALA A 67 10.10 -9.78 0.34
CA ALA A 67 9.42 -8.70 1.04
C ALA A 67 9.24 -9.05 2.53
N LYS A 68 9.64 -8.12 3.41
CA LYS A 68 9.43 -8.20 4.86
C LYS A 68 8.60 -7.00 5.33
N ILE A 69 7.46 -7.28 5.96
CA ILE A 69 6.59 -6.26 6.54
C ILE A 69 7.17 -5.82 7.88
N ILE A 70 7.24 -4.52 8.12
CA ILE A 70 7.70 -3.91 9.37
C ILE A 70 6.65 -2.95 9.94
N ASP A 71 6.87 -2.44 11.15
CA ASP A 71 6.00 -1.43 11.78
C ASP A 71 4.54 -1.87 11.92
N PHE A 72 4.34 -3.11 12.41
CA PHE A 72 3.05 -3.61 12.87
C PHE A 72 2.48 -2.65 13.92
N GLY A 73 1.22 -2.24 13.77
CA GLY A 73 0.61 -1.08 14.44
C GLY A 73 0.63 -1.08 15.98
N VAL A 74 1.78 -0.78 16.59
CA VAL A 74 1.89 -0.41 18.01
C VAL A 74 1.38 1.02 18.26
N SER A 75 1.00 1.80 17.24
CA SER A 75 0.31 3.08 17.49
C SER A 75 -1.18 2.86 17.76
N ARG A 76 -1.49 2.49 19.00
CA ARG A 76 -2.76 2.85 19.62
C ARG A 76 -3.01 4.34 19.35
N SER A 77 -4.19 4.67 18.84
CA SER A 77 -4.71 6.04 18.77
C SER A 77 -4.02 6.97 17.76
N ARG A 78 -4.23 6.76 16.45
CA ARG A 78 -4.22 7.89 15.49
C ARG A 78 -5.63 8.44 15.31
N THR A 79 -6.25 8.89 16.40
CA THR A 79 -7.38 9.83 16.37
C THR A 79 -6.90 11.26 16.12
N ASP A 80 -5.61 11.55 16.28
CA ASP A 80 -5.06 12.87 16.03
C ASP A 80 -4.18 12.88 14.77
N GLY A 81 -4.61 13.65 13.78
CA GLY A 81 -3.73 14.10 12.71
C GLY A 81 -3.94 13.45 11.34
N PHE A 82 -5.15 13.53 10.81
CA PHE A 82 -5.39 13.41 9.36
C PHE A 82 -4.69 14.51 8.51
N MET A 83 -3.90 15.39 9.14
CA MET A 83 -3.42 16.64 8.55
C MET A 83 -1.99 16.98 8.98
N THR A 84 -1.00 16.11 8.72
CA THR A 84 0.37 16.60 8.53
C THR A 84 0.68 16.61 7.04
N ALA A 85 0.53 17.80 6.44
CA ALA A 85 1.02 18.09 5.10
C ALA A 85 2.52 17.78 5.05
N GLY A 86 2.88 16.60 4.53
CA GLY A 86 4.28 16.18 4.33
C GLY A 86 4.63 14.79 4.83
N VAL A 87 3.85 14.18 5.74
CA VAL A 87 4.19 12.87 6.34
C VAL A 87 3.09 11.84 6.06
N GLY A 88 3.17 11.21 4.89
CA GLY A 88 2.37 10.04 4.54
C GLY A 88 0.89 10.33 4.32
N THR A 89 0.55 10.70 3.09
CA THR A 89 -0.84 10.94 2.73
C THR A 89 -1.68 9.67 2.92
N PRO A 90 -2.92 9.76 3.45
CA PRO A 90 -3.81 8.63 3.78
C PRO A 90 -4.30 7.80 2.58
N TYR A 91 -3.58 7.80 1.46
CA TYR A 91 -3.91 7.08 0.22
C TYR A 91 -3.87 5.55 0.35
N TRP A 92 -3.38 5.04 1.48
CA TRP A 92 -3.30 3.62 1.79
C TRP A 92 -4.47 3.16 2.66
N ILE A 93 -5.26 4.10 3.19
CA ILE A 93 -6.32 3.84 4.16
C ILE A 93 -7.60 3.42 3.43
N ALA A 94 -8.21 2.35 3.91
CA ALA A 94 -9.46 1.82 3.38
C ALA A 94 -10.64 2.79 3.64
N PRO A 95 -11.64 2.86 2.74
CA PRO A 95 -12.76 3.79 2.86
C PRO A 95 -13.53 3.61 4.17
N GLU A 96 -13.76 2.38 4.64
CA GLU A 96 -14.44 2.10 5.90
C GLU A 96 -13.70 2.68 7.12
N ILE A 97 -12.37 2.77 7.03
CA ILE A 97 -11.54 3.34 8.09
C ILE A 97 -11.58 4.87 8.04
N LEU A 98 -11.65 5.46 6.84
CA LEU A 98 -11.88 6.88 6.66
C LEU A 98 -13.26 7.31 7.21
N GLU A 99 -14.26 6.42 7.15
CA GLU A 99 -15.59 6.60 7.77
C GLU A 99 -15.58 6.43 9.30
N GLY A 100 -14.44 6.07 9.91
CA GLY A 100 -14.32 5.86 11.35
C GLY A 100 -14.84 4.49 11.83
N LYS A 101 -15.06 3.52 10.94
CA LYS A 101 -15.41 2.15 11.33
C LYS A 101 -14.21 1.44 11.97
N ARG A 102 -14.48 0.32 12.64
CA ARG A 102 -13.44 -0.48 13.29
C ARG A 102 -12.48 -1.08 12.27
N TYR A 103 -11.20 -1.09 12.59
CA TYR A 103 -10.20 -1.83 11.83
C TYR A 103 -10.52 -3.32 11.84
N THR A 104 -10.55 -3.90 10.65
CA THR A 104 -10.60 -5.34 10.39
C THR A 104 -9.43 -5.71 9.48
N GLU A 105 -9.20 -7.00 9.29
CA GLU A 105 -8.24 -7.58 8.35
C GLU A 105 -8.45 -7.02 6.93
N GLN A 106 -9.71 -6.72 6.56
CA GLN A 106 -10.07 -6.16 5.26
C GLN A 106 -9.42 -4.80 4.99
N ALA A 107 -9.14 -4.01 6.04
CA ALA A 107 -8.43 -2.75 5.89
C ALA A 107 -7.00 -2.96 5.37
N ASP A 108 -6.31 -4.01 5.85
CA ASP A 108 -4.99 -4.37 5.33
C ASP A 108 -5.07 -4.92 3.90
N ILE A 109 -6.15 -5.62 3.54
CA ILE A 109 -6.38 -6.10 2.17
C ILE A 109 -6.55 -4.93 1.19
N TYR A 110 -7.30 -3.89 1.57
CA TYR A 110 -7.37 -2.67 0.77
C TYR A 110 -6.00 -2.02 0.61
N SER A 111 -5.25 -1.83 1.71
CA SER A 111 -3.89 -1.28 1.66
C SER A 111 -2.96 -2.13 0.79
N PHE A 112 -3.14 -3.45 0.78
CA PHE A 112 -2.39 -4.37 -0.09
C PHE A 112 -2.73 -4.13 -1.56
N GLY A 113 -4.00 -3.90 -1.91
CA GLY A 113 -4.40 -3.47 -3.26
C GLY A 113 -3.68 -2.18 -3.72
N VAL A 114 -3.56 -1.21 -2.82
CA VAL A 114 -2.78 0.03 -3.08
C VAL A 114 -1.29 -0.29 -3.30
N VAL A 115 -0.72 -1.24 -2.55
CA VAL A 115 0.67 -1.72 -2.76
C VAL A 115 0.83 -2.44 -4.09
N LEU A 116 -0.15 -3.25 -4.52
CA LEU A 116 -0.13 -3.89 -5.85
C LEU A 116 -0.14 -2.86 -6.98
N SER A 117 -0.97 -1.81 -6.86
CA SER A 117 -0.97 -0.69 -7.80
C SER A 117 0.38 0.03 -7.83
N LYS A 118 1.02 0.22 -6.67
CA LYS A 118 2.37 0.80 -6.58
C LYS A 118 3.43 -0.10 -7.21
N LEU A 119 3.38 -1.41 -7.00
CA LEU A 119 4.28 -2.38 -7.64
C LEU A 119 4.12 -2.33 -9.16
N ASP A 120 2.88 -2.25 -9.63
CA ASP A 120 2.58 -2.21 -11.05
C ASP A 120 3.10 -0.93 -11.71
N THR A 121 2.61 0.22 -11.24
CA THR A 121 2.85 1.53 -11.87
C THR A 121 4.21 2.14 -11.51
N CYS A 122 4.82 1.67 -10.42
CA CYS A 122 5.99 2.29 -9.77
C CYS A 122 5.74 3.74 -9.31
N LYS A 123 4.51 4.26 -9.36
CA LYS A 123 4.14 5.65 -9.02
C LYS A 123 3.48 5.75 -7.67
N MET A 124 3.50 6.93 -7.05
CA MET A 124 2.76 7.11 -5.78
C MET A 124 1.25 6.92 -6.02
N PRO A 125 0.51 6.32 -5.07
CA PRO A 125 -0.93 6.17 -5.20
C PRO A 125 -1.61 7.48 -5.57
N PHE A 126 -2.52 7.42 -6.53
CA PHE A 126 -3.30 8.56 -7.04
C PHE A 126 -2.48 9.74 -7.59
N SER A 127 -1.20 9.54 -7.95
CA SER A 127 -0.38 10.62 -8.52
C SER A 127 -0.83 11.09 -9.90
N ASP A 128 -1.51 10.22 -10.64
CA ASP A 128 -1.98 10.47 -12.01
C ASP A 128 -3.40 11.08 -12.04
N VAL A 129 -4.03 11.25 -10.88
CA VAL A 129 -5.38 11.82 -10.80
C VAL A 129 -5.32 13.33 -11.01
N VAL A 130 -6.15 13.83 -11.91
CA VAL A 130 -6.33 15.25 -12.21
C VAL A 130 -7.80 15.64 -12.05
N THR A 131 -8.05 16.90 -11.65
CA THR A 131 -9.39 17.46 -11.63
C THR A 131 -9.91 17.70 -13.05
N ALA A 132 -11.20 18.01 -13.21
CA ALA A 132 -11.78 18.42 -14.50
C ALA A 132 -11.07 19.65 -15.12
N GLU A 133 -10.42 20.46 -14.28
CA GLU A 133 -9.63 21.64 -14.69
C GLU A 133 -8.16 21.29 -15.03
N GLY A 134 -7.78 20.01 -15.04
CA GLY A 134 -6.41 19.56 -15.28
C GLY A 134 -5.42 19.84 -14.15
N LYS A 135 -5.89 20.22 -12.95
CA LYS A 135 -5.05 20.49 -11.78
C LYS A 135 -4.88 19.25 -10.92
N LYS A 136 -3.78 19.20 -10.16
CA LYS A 136 -3.58 18.16 -9.15
C LYS A 136 -4.57 18.37 -7.99
N PRO A 137 -5.42 17.37 -7.67
CA PRO A 137 -6.39 17.49 -6.58
C PRO A 137 -5.68 17.59 -5.23
N LYS A 138 -6.31 18.33 -4.30
CA LYS A 138 -5.86 18.39 -2.91
C LYS A 138 -6.09 17.02 -2.24
N PRO A 139 -5.30 16.64 -1.23
CA PRO A 139 -5.43 15.34 -0.56
C PRO A 139 -6.86 15.02 -0.10
N PHE A 140 -7.58 15.99 0.47
CA PHE A 140 -8.96 15.79 0.93
C PHE A 140 -9.93 15.42 -0.21
N GLN A 141 -9.71 15.93 -1.43
CA GLN A 141 -10.55 15.61 -2.59
C GLN A 141 -10.35 14.17 -3.03
N ILE A 142 -9.09 13.70 -3.02
CA ILE A 142 -8.76 12.31 -3.33
C ILE A 142 -9.44 11.38 -2.33
N LEU A 143 -9.35 11.69 -1.02
CA LEU A 143 -9.99 10.88 0.02
C LEU A 143 -11.51 10.87 -0.11
N HIS A 144 -12.12 12.02 -0.41
CA HIS A 144 -13.56 12.09 -0.66
C HIS A 144 -13.97 11.22 -1.86
N TRP A 145 -13.20 11.21 -2.95
CA TRP A 145 -13.51 10.36 -4.10
C TRP A 145 -13.31 8.87 -3.82
N VAL A 146 -12.34 8.51 -2.97
CA VAL A 146 -12.20 7.13 -2.47
C VAL A 146 -13.40 6.74 -1.62
N LEU A 147 -13.83 7.60 -0.70
CA LEU A 147 -15.01 7.39 0.14
C LEU A 147 -16.29 7.22 -0.68
N ASP A 148 -16.48 8.02 -1.71
CA ASP A 148 -17.64 7.92 -2.62
C ASP A 148 -17.58 6.71 -3.56
N GLY A 149 -16.51 5.91 -3.52
CA GLY A 149 -16.28 4.80 -4.45
C GLY A 149 -16.00 5.26 -5.89
N ARG A 150 -15.71 6.55 -6.11
CA ARG A 150 -15.41 7.12 -7.43
C ARG A 150 -13.96 6.90 -7.85
N LEU A 151 -13.08 6.60 -6.90
CA LEU A 151 -11.66 6.43 -7.13
C LEU A 151 -11.15 5.17 -6.44
N SER A 152 -10.46 4.33 -7.21
CA SER A 152 -9.78 3.12 -6.74
C SER A 152 -8.32 3.11 -7.21
N PRO A 153 -7.45 2.26 -6.64
CA PRO A 153 -6.08 2.12 -7.09
C PRO A 153 -6.01 1.77 -8.59
N ALA A 154 -5.28 2.56 -9.36
CA ALA A 154 -5.14 2.36 -10.79
C ALA A 154 -4.02 1.36 -11.12
N PHE A 155 -4.21 0.59 -12.18
CA PHE A 155 -3.22 -0.34 -12.72
C PHE A 155 -2.93 0.03 -14.17
N SER A 156 -1.69 -0.17 -14.61
CA SER A 156 -1.25 -0.07 -15.99
C SER A 156 -1.89 -1.16 -16.86
N GLU A 157 -1.91 -0.92 -18.17
CA GLU A 157 -2.43 -1.88 -19.16
C GLU A 157 -1.61 -3.17 -19.23
N GLU A 158 -0.34 -3.13 -18.84
CA GLU A 158 0.55 -4.29 -18.82
C GLU A 158 0.37 -5.17 -17.57
N CYS A 159 -0.41 -4.71 -16.58
CA CYS A 159 -0.67 -5.47 -15.37
C CYS A 159 -1.43 -6.77 -15.68
N PRO A 160 -0.93 -7.95 -15.25
CA PRO A 160 -1.63 -9.21 -15.45
C PRO A 160 -3.03 -9.18 -14.82
N ARG A 161 -4.04 -9.67 -15.56
CA ARG A 161 -5.45 -9.64 -15.12
C ARG A 161 -5.68 -10.23 -13.73
N ARG A 162 -4.97 -11.33 -13.40
CA ARG A 162 -5.06 -11.98 -12.09
C ARG A 162 -4.55 -11.11 -10.93
N ILE A 163 -3.61 -10.21 -11.19
CA ILE A 163 -3.12 -9.26 -10.20
C ILE A 163 -4.11 -8.10 -10.08
N ARG A 164 -4.58 -7.58 -11.21
CA ARG A 164 -5.58 -6.51 -11.25
C ARG A 164 -6.87 -6.90 -10.51
N SER A 165 -7.32 -8.15 -10.64
CA SER A 165 -8.52 -8.64 -9.93
C SER A 165 -8.35 -8.82 -8.42
N VAL A 166 -7.12 -8.84 -7.91
CA VAL A 166 -6.85 -8.93 -6.46
C VAL A 166 -6.77 -7.54 -5.83
N GLY A 167 -6.33 -6.54 -6.60
CA GLY A 167 -6.14 -5.18 -6.09
C GLY A 167 -7.31 -4.22 -6.31
N LEU A 168 -8.40 -4.69 -6.95
CA LEU A 168 -9.67 -3.99 -7.14
C LEU A 168 -10.76 -4.68 -6.33
#